data_AF-A0A9D4FNA9-F1
#
_entry.id   AF-A0A9D4FNA9-F1
#
_cell.length_a   1.000
_cell.length_b   1.000
_cell.length_c   1.000
_cell.angle_alpha   90.00
_cell.angle_beta   90.00
_cell.angle_gamma   90.00
#
_symmetry.space_group_name_H-M   'P 1'
#
loop_
_entity.id
_entity.type
_entity.pdbx_description
1 polymer ?
#
loop_
_entity_poly.entity_id
_entity_poly.type
_entity_poly.pdbx_seq_one_letter_code
_entity_poly.pdbx_strand_id
1 'polypeptide(L)'
;MCSANCQVCNQTNGGCLSCRSIDKFGFMCDIECSKHCLNTSCSISGDCNLGCTLNFYGKKCDTPCPENCNGVVTGSRFSQENGVCKHGVRDETTSETC
;
A
#
# COMPACT_ATOMS: atom_id res chain seq x y z
N MET A 1 8.05 -3.12 28.98
CA MET A 1 7.59 -1.72 28.81
C MET A 1 7.31 -1.49 27.34
N CYS A 2 6.28 -0.71 27.02
CA CYS A 2 5.92 -0.37 25.63
C CYS A 2 6.98 0.56 25.03
N SER A 3 7.36 0.37 23.77
CA SER A 3 8.17 1.36 23.04
C SER A 3 7.36 2.65 22.85
N ALA A 4 8.03 3.81 22.87
CA ALA A 4 7.40 5.12 22.65
C ALA A 4 6.79 5.27 21.24
N ASN A 5 7.23 4.44 20.29
CA ASN A 5 6.75 4.40 18.91
C ASN A 5 5.42 3.64 18.77
N CYS A 6 5.06 2.80 19.75
CA CYS A 6 3.80 2.08 19.75
C CYS A 6 2.68 2.97 20.32
N GLN A 7 1.53 2.99 19.66
CA GLN A 7 0.30 3.53 20.28
C GLN A 7 -0.33 2.48 21.19
N VAL A 8 -0.40 1.24 20.71
CA VAL A 8 -0.81 0.07 21.49
C VAL A 8 0.26 -1.00 21.33
N CYS A 9 0.64 -1.66 22.42
CA CYS A 9 1.55 -2.80 22.38
C CYS A 9 1.01 -3.98 23.18
N ASN A 10 1.52 -5.14 22.82
CA ASN A 10 1.30 -6.38 23.51
C ASN A 10 2.11 -6.39 24.82
N GLN A 11 1.44 -6.60 25.94
CA GLN A 11 2.07 -6.56 27.26
C GLN A 11 2.95 -7.78 27.57
N THR A 12 2.78 -8.87 26.81
CA THR A 12 3.52 -10.13 26.99
C THR A 12 4.88 -10.09 26.31
N ASN A 13 4.95 -9.61 25.06
CA ASN A 13 6.19 -9.60 24.27
C ASN A 13 6.73 -8.19 23.98
N GLY A 14 6.00 -7.14 24.35
CA GLY A 14 6.40 -5.74 24.13
C GLY A 14 6.23 -5.21 22.71
N GLY A 15 5.73 -6.03 21.77
CA GLY A 15 5.56 -5.65 20.38
C GLY A 15 4.40 -4.68 20.15
N CYS A 16 4.55 -3.75 19.22
CA CYS A 16 3.50 -2.86 18.79
C CYS A 16 2.37 -3.63 18.09
N LEU A 17 1.14 -3.41 18.54
CA LEU A 17 -0.09 -3.81 17.84
C LEU A 17 -0.56 -2.69 16.90
N SER A 18 -0.26 -1.44 17.24
CA SER A 18 -0.46 -0.28 16.38
C SER A 18 0.64 0.76 16.58
N CYS A 19 0.97 1.44 15.50
CA CYS A 19 1.97 2.51 15.50
C CYS A 19 1.36 3.85 15.83
N ARG A 20 2.12 4.68 16.53
CA ARG A 20 1.74 6.06 16.81
C ARG A 20 1.80 6.94 15.57
N SER A 21 2.78 6.66 14.72
CA SER A 21 2.94 7.22 13.39
C SER A 21 2.17 6.39 12.38
N ILE A 22 1.34 7.02 11.55
CA ILE A 22 0.58 6.34 10.48
C ILE A 22 1.46 5.92 9.30
N ASP A 23 2.64 6.52 9.21
CA ASP A 23 3.68 6.36 8.20
C ASP A 23 4.73 5.32 8.60
N LYS A 24 4.49 4.56 9.68
CA LYS A 24 5.39 3.51 10.15
C LYS A 24 4.65 2.21 10.45
N PHE A 25 5.38 1.11 10.34
CA PHE A 25 4.89 -0.25 10.59
C PHE A 25 5.98 -1.16 11.19
N GLY A 26 5.59 -2.41 11.43
CA GLY A 26 6.44 -3.46 11.96
C GLY A 26 6.32 -3.61 13.48
N PHE A 27 6.98 -4.63 14.01
CA PHE A 27 6.88 -5.02 15.42
C PHE A 27 7.25 -3.89 16.40
N MET A 28 8.09 -2.94 15.98
CA MET A 28 8.51 -1.79 16.79
C MET A 28 8.12 -0.44 16.20
N CYS A 29 7.38 -0.41 15.08
CA CYS A 29 7.04 0.83 14.36
C CYS A 29 8.27 1.64 13.92
N ASP A 30 9.33 0.93 13.52
CA ASP A 30 10.60 1.49 13.08
C ASP A 30 10.79 1.41 11.55
N ILE A 31 9.85 0.79 10.83
CA ILE A 31 9.90 0.64 9.38
C ILE A 31 8.95 1.67 8.75
N GLU A 32 9.43 2.46 7.80
CA GLU A 32 8.61 3.45 7.10
C GLU A 32 7.67 2.79 6.07
N CYS A 33 6.42 3.23 6.03
CA CYS A 33 5.47 2.86 4.98
C CYS A 33 5.99 3.27 3.60
N SER A 34 5.55 2.56 2.55
CA SER A 34 5.84 2.99 1.19
C SER A 34 5.29 4.39 0.95
N LYS A 35 6.11 5.25 0.33
CA LYS A 35 5.71 6.60 -0.11
C LYS A 35 4.62 6.56 -1.18
N HIS A 36 4.41 5.38 -1.77
CA HIS A 36 3.39 5.11 -2.75
C HIS A 36 2.10 4.58 -2.12
N CYS A 37 2.01 4.43 -0.79
CA CYS A 37 0.71 4.28 -0.13
C CYS A 37 -0.05 5.62 -0.19
N LEU A 38 -1.37 5.57 -0.39
CA LEU A 38 -2.21 6.76 -0.23
C LEU A 38 -2.10 7.32 1.19
N ASN A 39 -1.92 8.64 1.29
CA ASN A 39 -1.58 9.35 2.53
C ASN A 39 -0.31 8.86 3.25
N THR A 40 0.57 8.11 2.56
CA THR A 40 1.74 7.44 3.18
C THR A 40 1.33 6.57 4.38
N SER A 41 0.10 6.05 4.38
CA SER A 41 -0.45 5.31 5.51
C SER A 41 -0.47 3.81 5.25
N CYS A 42 -0.01 3.02 6.21
CA CYS A 42 -0.05 1.57 6.11
C CYS A 42 -0.44 0.89 7.42
N SER A 43 -0.79 -0.39 7.34
CA SER A 43 -1.10 -1.26 8.47
C SER A 43 0.16 -1.60 9.27
N ILE A 44 -0.01 -2.21 10.45
CA ILE A 44 1.13 -2.74 11.24
C ILE A 44 1.98 -3.76 10.46
N SER A 45 1.41 -4.40 9.44
CA SER A 45 2.08 -5.34 8.52
C SER A 45 2.81 -4.65 7.36
N GLY A 46 2.58 -3.35 7.18
CA GLY A 46 3.10 -2.56 6.07
C GLY A 46 2.17 -2.49 4.85
N ASP A 47 0.93 -2.94 4.97
CA ASP A 47 -0.02 -2.96 3.85
C ASP A 47 -0.76 -1.62 3.73
N CYS A 48 -0.82 -1.04 2.54
CA CYS A 48 -1.50 0.22 2.25
C CYS A 48 -3.03 0.02 2.20
N ASN A 49 -3.71 0.22 3.33
CA ASN A 49 -5.18 -0.02 3.43
C ASN A 49 -6.03 0.91 2.56
N LEU A 50 -5.51 2.11 2.26
CA LEU A 50 -6.21 3.10 1.44
C LEU A 50 -5.95 2.89 -0.06
N GLY A 51 -5.05 1.98 -0.42
CA GLY A 51 -4.58 1.76 -1.78
C GLY A 51 -3.29 2.51 -2.11
N CYS A 52 -2.89 2.45 -3.37
CA CYS A 52 -1.65 2.97 -3.92
C CYS A 52 -1.81 4.29 -4.66
N THR A 53 -0.76 5.10 -4.67
CA THR A 53 -0.60 6.22 -5.60
C THR A 53 -0.62 5.72 -7.03
N LEU A 54 -0.93 6.62 -7.97
CA LEU A 54 -0.91 6.34 -9.40
C LEU A 54 0.40 5.63 -9.80
N ASN A 55 0.27 4.64 -10.68
CA ASN A 55 1.37 3.83 -11.22
C ASN A 55 2.04 2.87 -10.25
N PHE A 56 1.46 2.61 -9.09
CA PHE A 56 1.94 1.58 -8.17
C PHE A 56 0.81 0.64 -7.77
N TYR A 57 1.15 -0.61 -7.51
CA TYR A 57 0.21 -1.64 -7.09
C TYR A 57 0.86 -2.62 -6.10
N GLY A 58 0.05 -3.58 -5.65
CA GLY A 58 0.44 -4.55 -4.64
C GLY A 58 0.07 -4.06 -3.24
N LYS A 59 0.13 -4.96 -2.26
CA LYS A 59 -0.28 -4.65 -0.88
C LYS A 59 0.54 -3.52 -0.26
N LYS A 60 1.80 -3.36 -0.68
CA LYS A 60 2.71 -2.33 -0.17
C LYS A 60 2.99 -1.21 -1.17
N CYS A 61 2.34 -1.22 -2.34
CA CYS A 61 2.56 -0.24 -3.39
C CYS A 61 4.05 -0.11 -3.77
N ASP A 62 4.78 -1.21 -3.72
CA ASP A 62 6.21 -1.32 -3.99
C ASP A 62 6.48 -1.72 -5.44
N THR A 63 5.45 -2.21 -6.15
CA THR A 63 5.58 -2.60 -7.55
C THR A 63 5.02 -1.53 -8.46
N PRO A 64 5.82 -1.01 -9.43
CA PRO A 64 5.35 -0.05 -10.41
C PRO A 64 4.49 -0.75 -11.46
N CYS A 65 3.38 -0.11 -11.87
CA CYS A 65 2.58 -0.57 -12.99
C CYS A 65 3.39 -0.47 -14.30
N PRO A 66 3.22 -1.40 -15.25
CA PRO A 66 3.86 -1.38 -16.55
C PRO A 66 3.33 -0.20 -17.37
N GLU A 67 4.13 0.24 -18.36
CA GLU A 67 3.88 1.48 -19.09
C GLU A 67 2.52 1.51 -19.83
N ASN A 68 2.01 0.35 -20.23
CA ASN A 68 0.68 0.15 -20.84
C ASN A 68 -0.49 0.38 -19.86
N CYS A 69 -0.20 0.49 -18.57
CA CYS A 69 -1.13 0.82 -17.49
C CYS A 69 -0.93 2.23 -16.93
N ASN A 70 -0.05 3.03 -17.54
CA ASN A 70 0.31 4.39 -17.13
C ASN A 70 -0.78 5.39 -17.56
N GLY A 71 -1.99 5.20 -17.05
CA GLY A 71 -3.16 5.99 -17.38
C GLY A 71 -3.18 7.33 -16.66
N VAL A 72 -2.57 8.36 -17.24
CA VAL A 72 -3.08 9.74 -17.08
C VAL A 72 -4.40 9.82 -17.85
N VAL A 73 -5.49 9.27 -17.29
CA VAL A 73 -6.81 9.41 -17.91
C VAL A 73 -7.85 9.64 -16.84
N THR A 74 -8.41 10.85 -16.89
CA THR A 74 -9.65 11.29 -16.29
C THR A 74 -10.74 10.20 -16.42
N GLY A 75 -10.90 9.34 -15.41
CA GLY A 75 -12.06 8.45 -15.28
C GLY A 75 -11.85 6.94 -15.39
N SER A 76 -10.63 6.42 -15.62
CA SER A 76 -10.41 4.96 -15.62
C SER A 76 -10.29 4.42 -14.18
N ARG A 77 -11.27 3.61 -13.76
CA ARG A 77 -11.30 3.00 -12.41
C ARG A 77 -10.19 1.96 -12.26
N PHE A 78 -9.08 2.36 -11.66
CA PHE A 78 -8.00 1.50 -11.17
C PHE A 78 -8.52 0.59 -10.06
N SER A 79 -8.37 -0.74 -10.19
CA SER A 79 -8.68 -1.70 -9.12
C SER A 79 -7.38 -2.12 -8.42
N GLN A 80 -7.05 -1.41 -7.34
CA GLN A 80 -5.80 -1.54 -6.57
C GLN A 80 -5.56 -2.92 -5.95
N GLU A 81 -6.60 -3.72 -5.73
CA GLU A 81 -6.50 -4.99 -4.99
C GLU A 81 -5.79 -6.12 -5.73
N ASN A 82 -5.77 -6.11 -7.06
CA ASN A 82 -5.19 -7.19 -7.86
C ASN A 82 -4.23 -6.71 -8.94
N GLY A 83 -3.92 -5.41 -8.95
CA GLY A 83 -3.20 -4.79 -10.06
C GLY A 83 -3.88 -5.06 -11.38
N VAL A 84 -5.20 -4.96 -11.53
CA VAL A 84 -5.83 -5.25 -12.85
C VAL A 84 -6.25 -3.94 -13.51
N CYS A 85 -5.66 -3.65 -14.66
CA CYS A 85 -6.08 -2.56 -15.54
C CYS A 85 -7.41 -2.89 -16.20
N LYS A 86 -8.53 -2.39 -15.62
CA LYS A 86 -9.88 -2.70 -16.13
C LYS A 86 -10.38 -1.80 -17.27
N HIS A 87 -9.68 -0.72 -17.61
CA HIS A 87 -10.07 0.10 -18.76
C HIS A 87 -8.92 0.95 -19.28
N GLY A 88 -8.32 0.50 -20.39
CA GLY A 88 -7.18 1.17 -21.02
C GLY A 88 -6.53 0.43 -22.19
N VAL A 89 -6.92 -0.81 -22.49
CA VAL A 89 -6.46 -1.50 -23.71
C VAL A 89 -7.54 -1.42 -24.79
N ARG A 90 -7.12 -1.06 -26.00
CA ARG A 90 -7.91 -1.12 -27.23
C ARG A 90 -8.05 -2.57 -27.74
N ASP A 91 -7.85 -3.56 -26.87
CA ASP A 91 -7.91 -4.97 -27.20
C ASP A 91 -8.29 -5.79 -25.95
N GLU A 92 -9.32 -6.62 -26.08
CA GLU A 92 -10.04 -7.29 -25.00
C GLU A 92 -9.40 -8.61 -24.54
N THR A 93 -8.08 -8.81 -24.65
CA THR A 93 -7.54 -10.18 -24.56
C THR A 93 -6.36 -10.45 -23.62
N THR A 94 -5.88 -9.47 -22.84
CA THR A 94 -4.83 -9.78 -21.87
C THR A 94 -5.20 -9.25 -20.49
N SER A 95 -5.49 -10.17 -19.57
CA SER A 95 -5.46 -9.95 -18.12
C SER A 95 -4.02 -9.64 -17.70
N GLU A 96 -3.46 -8.54 -18.19
CA GLU A 96 -2.18 -8.05 -17.73
C GLU A 96 -2.46 -7.38 -16.40
N THR A 97 -2.03 -8.08 -15.36
CA THR A 97 -1.72 -7.46 -14.10
C THR A 97 -0.82 -6.25 -14.39
N CYS A 98 -1.22 -5.05 -13.95
CA CYS A 98 -0.28 -4.08 -13.42
C CYS A 98 0.79 -4.82 -12.66
#